data_AF-A0A4Y3RK85-F1
#
_entry.id   AF-A0A4Y3RK85-F1
#
_cell.length_a   1.000
_cell.length_b   1.000
_cell.length_c   1.000
_cell.angle_alpha   90.00
_cell.angle_beta   90.00
_cell.angle_gamma   90.00
#
_symmetry.space_group_name_H-M   'P 1'
#
loop_
_entity.id
_entity.type
_entity.pdbx_description
1 polymer ?
#
loop_
_entity_poly.entity_id
_entity_poly.type
_entity_poly.pdbx_seq_one_letter_code
_entity_poly.pdbx_strand_id
1 'polypeptide(L)'
;MEPLGARSLTDALAYNVLLVGALAAYKQEQGIVPDLLRRHLQSPDPDRFVTQEALDLVSGLMGRPATTDGPEPPWHFHGRDIAERGVAHEPGRLRRSEQQALQSLGPCSPLSQW
;
A
#
# COMPACT_ATOMS: atom_id res chain seq x y z
N MET A 1 -10.34 9.06 27.48
CA MET A 1 -10.19 9.63 26.13
C MET A 1 -8.78 9.28 25.68
N GLU A 2 -8.64 8.13 25.02
CA GLU A 2 -7.32 7.60 24.62
C GLU A 2 -6.70 8.48 23.52
N PRO A 3 -5.38 8.73 23.54
CA PRO A 3 -4.74 9.61 22.57
C PRO A 3 -4.78 8.97 21.18
N LEU A 4 -5.49 9.63 20.26
CA LEU A 4 -5.65 9.21 18.85
C LEU A 4 -4.32 8.94 18.13
N GLY A 5 -3.20 9.47 18.63
CA GLY A 5 -1.85 9.27 18.06
C GLY A 5 -1.23 7.89 18.30
N ALA A 6 -1.63 7.16 19.35
CA ALA A 6 -1.09 5.82 19.60
C ALA A 6 -1.62 4.80 18.57
N ARG A 7 -2.86 4.98 18.13
CA ARG A 7 -3.53 4.08 17.17
C ARG A 7 -3.01 4.25 15.75
N SER A 8 -2.77 5.48 15.30
CA SER A 8 -2.22 5.74 13.97
C SER A 8 -0.79 5.22 13.80
N LEU A 9 0.05 5.33 14.83
CA LEU A 9 1.41 4.75 14.81
C LEU A 9 1.38 3.22 14.78
N THR A 10 0.48 2.61 15.56
CA THR A 10 0.30 1.16 15.59
C THR A 10 -0.16 0.63 14.24
N ASP A 11 -1.12 1.32 13.62
CA ASP A 11 -1.60 0.95 12.30
C ASP A 11 -0.53 1.12 11.21
N ALA A 12 0.22 2.23 11.24
CA ALA A 12 1.34 2.46 10.32
C ALA A 12 2.43 1.39 10.46
N LEU A 13 2.72 0.96 11.69
CA LEU A 13 3.64 -0.14 11.95
C LEU A 13 3.11 -1.46 11.38
N ALA A 14 1.84 -1.77 11.60
CA ALA A 14 1.20 -2.98 11.06
C ALA A 14 1.27 -3.02 9.52
N TYR A 15 1.01 -1.90 8.85
CA TYR A 15 1.15 -1.79 7.39
C TYR A 15 2.59 -1.95 6.91
N ASN A 16 3.56 -1.35 7.61
CA ASN A 16 4.97 -1.52 7.25
C ASN A 16 5.41 -2.99 7.40
N VAL A 17 4.97 -3.67 8.45
CA VAL A 17 5.24 -5.10 8.65
C VAL A 17 4.65 -5.93 7.52
N LEU A 18 3.39 -5.66 7.16
CA LEU A 18 2.70 -6.34 6.05
C LEU A 18 3.41 -6.10 4.70
N LEU A 19 3.80 -4.85 4.42
CA LEU A 19 4.50 -4.49 3.18
C LEU A 19 5.87 -5.16 3.07
N VAL A 20 6.66 -5.14 4.15
CA VAL A 20 7.97 -5.82 4.18
C VAL A 20 7.80 -7.32 4.01
N GLY A 21 6.80 -7.92 4.65
CA GLY A 21 6.44 -9.33 4.47
C GLY A 21 6.09 -9.69 3.03
N ALA A 22 5.26 -8.88 2.38
CA ALA A 22 4.86 -9.08 1.00
C ALA A 22 6.05 -8.95 0.03
N LEU A 23 6.93 -7.96 0.25
CA LEU A 23 8.15 -7.82 -0.53
C LEU A 23 9.11 -9.00 -0.34
N ALA A 24 9.22 -9.51 0.89
CA ALA A 24 10.02 -10.69 1.20
C ALA A 24 9.51 -11.93 0.47
N ALA A 25 8.21 -12.23 0.62
CA ALA A 25 7.55 -13.35 -0.04
C ALA A 25 7.69 -13.30 -1.56
N TYR A 26 7.43 -12.14 -2.17
CA TYR A 26 7.55 -11.97 -3.62
C TYR A 26 8.98 -12.23 -4.12
N LYS A 27 9.99 -11.74 -3.40
CA LYS A 27 11.40 -11.96 -3.76
C LYS A 27 11.84 -13.42 -3.56
N GLN A 28 11.34 -14.08 -2.51
CA GLN A 28 11.57 -15.52 -2.31
C GLN A 28 10.98 -16.34 -3.46
N GLU A 29 9.76 -16.02 -3.92
CA GLU A 29 9.15 -16.68 -5.09
C GLU A 29 9.99 -16.50 -6.38
N GLN A 30 10.69 -15.37 -6.50
CA GLN A 30 11.63 -15.11 -7.61
C GLN A 30 12.98 -15.85 -7.48
N GLY A 31 13.20 -16.59 -6.39
CA GLY A 31 14.44 -17.32 -6.15
C GLY A 31 15.60 -16.43 -5.68
N ILE A 32 15.33 -15.25 -5.09
CA ILE A 32 16.38 -14.45 -4.46
C ILE A 32 17.02 -15.26 -3.32
N VAL A 33 18.35 -15.29 -3.31
CA VAL A 33 19.13 -15.94 -2.26
C VAL A 33 18.91 -15.21 -0.92
N PRO A 34 18.77 -15.94 0.21
CA PRO A 34 18.48 -15.35 1.52
C PRO A 34 19.44 -14.21 1.93
N ASP A 35 20.73 -14.30 1.63
CA ASP A 35 21.71 -13.25 1.95
C ASP A 35 21.52 -11.97 1.14
N LEU A 36 20.99 -12.10 -0.08
CA LEU A 36 20.61 -10.94 -0.88
C LEU A 36 19.30 -10.35 -0.37
N LEU A 37 18.36 -11.18 0.06
CA LEU A 37 17.10 -10.75 0.67
C LEU A 37 17.33 -9.90 1.93
N ARG A 38 18.20 -10.36 2.83
CA ARG A 38 18.60 -9.64 4.05
C ARG A 38 19.15 -8.25 3.75
N ARG A 39 20.03 -8.15 2.75
CA ARG A 39 20.60 -6.86 2.30
C ARG A 39 19.55 -5.96 1.67
N HIS A 40 18.66 -6.53 0.87
CA HIS A 40 17.63 -5.78 0.15
C HIS A 40 16.56 -5.20 1.09
N LEU A 41 16.20 -5.95 2.14
CA LEU A 41 15.21 -5.55 3.13
C LEU A 41 15.82 -4.90 4.38
N GLN A 42 17.16 -4.81 4.43
CA GLN A 42 17.91 -4.30 5.60
C GLN A 42 17.50 -4.97 6.92
N SER A 43 17.11 -6.25 6.85
CA SER A 43 16.68 -7.05 7.99
C SER A 43 17.56 -8.28 8.13
N PRO A 44 18.06 -8.61 9.33
CA PRO A 44 18.82 -9.84 9.56
C PRO A 44 17.96 -11.11 9.38
N ASP A 45 16.66 -10.98 9.62
CA ASP A 45 15.67 -12.05 9.51
C ASP A 45 14.43 -11.51 8.78
N PRO A 46 14.41 -11.55 7.44
CA PRO A 46 13.26 -11.11 6.64
C PRO A 46 12.10 -12.11 6.70
N ASP A 47 12.39 -13.39 7.00
CA ASP A 47 11.42 -14.48 6.95
C ASP A 47 10.36 -14.32 8.06
N ARG A 48 10.73 -13.71 9.20
CA ARG A 48 9.79 -13.38 10.29
C ARG A 48 8.61 -12.52 9.86
N PHE A 49 8.74 -11.79 8.75
CA PHE A 49 7.70 -10.90 8.24
C PHE A 49 6.81 -11.61 7.20
N VAL A 50 7.19 -12.79 6.72
CA VAL A 50 6.41 -13.59 5.77
C VAL A 50 5.29 -14.29 6.52
N THR A 51 4.24 -13.54 6.85
CA THR A 51 3.02 -14.07 7.46
C THR A 51 2.03 -14.55 6.41
N GLN A 52 0.99 -15.27 6.84
CA GLN A 52 -0.09 -15.67 5.96
C GLN A 52 -0.79 -14.46 5.31
N GLU A 53 -0.99 -13.36 6.06
CA GLU A 53 -1.56 -12.14 5.47
C GLU A 53 -0.67 -11.54 4.37
N ALA A 54 0.65 -11.60 4.53
CA ALA A 54 1.60 -11.15 3.52
C ALA A 54 1.54 -12.03 2.25
N LEU A 55 1.41 -13.35 2.41
CA LEU A 55 1.26 -14.29 1.30
C LEU A 55 -0.07 -14.09 0.55
N ASP A 56 -1.16 -13.87 1.29
CA ASP A 56 -2.47 -13.60 0.70
C ASP A 56 -2.50 -12.25 -0.02
N LEU A 57 -1.81 -11.24 0.52
CA LEU A 57 -1.63 -9.95 -0.14
C LEU A 57 -0.90 -10.10 -1.47
N VAL A 58 0.26 -10.79 -1.48
CA VAL A 58 1.02 -11.05 -2.71
C VAL A 58 0.20 -11.85 -3.72
N SER A 59 -0.49 -12.91 -3.27
CA SER A 59 -1.33 -13.73 -4.14
C SER A 59 -2.42 -12.89 -4.80
N GLY A 60 -3.08 -12.03 -4.03
CA GLY A 60 -4.05 -11.06 -4.53
C GLY A 60 -3.49 -10.09 -5.56
N LEU A 61 -2.35 -9.46 -5.25
CA LEU A 61 -1.65 -8.54 -6.17
C LEU A 61 -1.19 -9.21 -7.47
N MET A 62 -0.91 -10.52 -7.41
CA MET A 62 -0.52 -11.33 -8.56
C MET A 62 -1.72 -11.94 -9.31
N GLY A 63 -2.96 -11.58 -8.94
CA GLY A 63 -4.18 -12.09 -9.58
C GLY A 63 -4.44 -13.57 -9.34
N ARG A 64 -3.83 -14.16 -8.30
CA ARG A 64 -4.05 -15.56 -7.90
C ARG A 64 -5.31 -15.65 -7.03
N PRO A 65 -6.00 -16.80 -7.05
CA PRO A 65 -7.15 -17.00 -6.17
C PRO A 65 -6.72 -16.86 -4.70
N ALA A 66 -7.52 -16.14 -3.91
CA ALA A 66 -7.30 -16.01 -2.48
C ALA A 66 -7.42 -17.38 -1.82
N THR A 67 -6.53 -17.68 -0.87
CA THR A 67 -6.58 -18.95 -0.13
C THR A 67 -7.56 -18.92 1.05
N THR A 68 -8.10 -17.74 1.37
CA THR A 68 -9.00 -17.52 2.50
C THR A 68 -10.45 -17.37 2.01
N ASP A 69 -11.36 -18.20 2.54
CA ASP A 69 -12.82 -18.18 2.28
C ASP A 69 -13.56 -16.98 2.93
N GLY A 70 -12.86 -15.85 3.09
CA GLY A 70 -13.41 -14.65 3.70
C GLY A 70 -14.39 -13.92 2.78
N PRO A 71 -15.29 -13.09 3.34
CA PRO A 71 -16.24 -12.29 2.56
C PRO A 71 -15.54 -11.27 1.63
N GLU A 72 -14.28 -10.93 1.91
CA GLU A 72 -13.46 -10.05 1.08
C GLU A 72 -11.99 -10.53 1.08
N PRO A 73 -11.32 -10.58 -0.08
CA PRO A 73 -9.89 -10.90 -0.16
C PRO A 73 -9.04 -9.90 0.64
N PRO A 74 -7.98 -10.34 1.35
CA PRO A 74 -7.14 -9.46 2.19
C PRO A 74 -6.59 -8.23 1.45
N TRP A 75 -6.18 -8.41 0.18
CA TRP A 75 -5.67 -7.32 -0.64
C TRP A 75 -6.72 -6.23 -0.95
N HIS A 76 -7.99 -6.61 -1.13
CA HIS A 76 -9.09 -5.67 -1.33
C HIS A 76 -9.36 -4.87 -0.05
N PHE A 77 -9.41 -5.57 1.10
CA PHE A 77 -9.58 -4.96 2.40
C PHE A 77 -8.48 -3.93 2.69
N HIS A 78 -7.20 -4.31 2.51
CA HIS A 78 -6.08 -3.40 2.75
C HIS A 78 -6.07 -2.21 1.78
N GLY A 79 -6.42 -2.43 0.51
CA GLY A 79 -6.55 -1.35 -0.48
C GLY A 79 -7.62 -0.33 -0.10
N ARG A 80 -8.79 -0.80 0.38
CA ARG A 80 -9.86 0.08 0.87
C ARG A 80 -9.43 0.83 2.13
N ASP A 81 -8.87 0.15 3.13
CA ASP A 81 -8.45 0.79 4.39
C ASP A 81 -7.36 1.86 4.16
N ILE A 82 -6.42 1.62 3.24
CA ILE A 82 -5.44 2.65 2.83
C ILE A 82 -6.13 3.84 2.15
N ALA A 83 -7.08 3.60 1.24
CA ALA A 83 -7.80 4.67 0.55
C ALA A 83 -8.62 5.53 1.52
N GLU A 84 -9.34 4.89 2.46
CA GLU A 84 -10.14 5.58 3.48
C GLU A 84 -9.26 6.44 4.40
N ARG A 85 -8.10 5.92 4.82
CA ARG A 85 -7.12 6.67 5.63
C ARG A 85 -6.42 7.80 4.87
N GLY A 86 -6.12 7.59 3.59
CA GLY A 86 -5.49 8.58 2.72
C GLY A 86 -6.43 9.76 2.42
N VAL A 87 -7.71 9.49 2.21
CA VAL A 87 -8.76 10.51 2.01
C VAL A 87 -9.02 11.30 3.30
N ALA A 88 -8.87 10.67 4.47
CA ALA A 88 -9.01 11.36 5.75
C ALA A 88 -7.93 12.43 6.03
N HIS A 89 -6.87 12.54 5.19
CA HIS A 89 -5.84 13.57 5.36
C HIS A 89 -6.04 14.87 4.56
N GLU A 90 -7.03 15.04 3.67
CA GLU A 90 -7.48 16.39 3.27
C GLU A 90 -8.81 16.38 2.49
N PRO A 91 -9.92 16.85 3.10
CA PRO A 91 -10.93 17.59 2.38
C PRO A 91 -10.61 19.09 2.53
N GLY A 92 -9.78 19.64 1.62
CA GLY A 92 -9.86 21.06 1.28
C GLY A 92 -8.71 21.99 1.65
N ARG A 93 -7.49 21.75 1.15
CA ARG A 93 -6.52 22.83 0.95
C ARG A 93 -5.82 22.72 -0.41
N LEU A 94 -6.61 22.85 -1.47
CA LEU A 94 -6.10 23.56 -2.65
C LEU A 94 -5.69 24.96 -2.20
N ARG A 95 -4.40 25.28 -2.27
CA ARG A 95 -3.97 26.66 -1.99
C ARG A 95 -4.61 27.55 -3.05
N ARG A 96 -5.10 28.72 -2.64
CA ARG A 96 -5.71 29.72 -3.54
C ARG A 96 -4.89 29.98 -4.82
N SER A 97 -3.57 29.82 -4.75
CA SER A 97 -2.64 29.92 -5.89
C SER A 97 -2.83 28.83 -6.96
N GLU A 98 -3.18 27.60 -6.57
CA GLU A 98 -3.35 26.47 -7.51
C GLU A 98 -4.72 26.50 -8.20
N GLN A 99 -5.77 26.93 -7.47
CA GLN A 99 -7.08 27.20 -8.07
C GLN A 99 -7.03 28.34 -9.10
N GLN A 100 -6.24 29.37 -8.84
CA GLN A 100 -6.07 30.48 -9.77
C GLN A 100 -5.26 30.09 -11.02
N ALA A 101 -4.27 29.18 -10.87
CA ALA A 101 -3.54 28.61 -11.99
C ALA A 101 -4.44 27.74 -12.89
N LEU A 102 -5.29 26.90 -12.31
CA LEU A 102 -6.23 26.05 -13.05
C LEU A 102 -7.35 26.83 -13.75
N GLN A 103 -7.80 27.96 -13.19
CA GLN A 103 -8.77 28.85 -13.85
C GLN A 103 -8.17 29.70 -14.97
N SER A 104 -6.84 29.90 -14.97
CA SER A 104 -6.12 30.61 -16.03
C SER A 104 -5.80 29.72 -17.24
N LEU A 105 -5.83 28.41 -17.04
CA LEU A 105 -5.74 27.43 -18.11
C LEU A 105 -7.14 27.28 -18.71
N GLY A 106 -7.41 27.99 -19.81
CA GLY A 106 -8.63 27.84 -20.59
C GLY A 106 -8.86 26.38 -21.00
N PRO A 107 -10.08 26.02 -21.47
CA PRO A 107 -10.44 24.64 -21.72
C PRO A 107 -9.42 23.98 -22.66
N CYS A 108 -8.75 22.94 -22.17
CA CYS A 108 -7.95 22.06 -23.00
C CYS A 108 -8.90 21.46 -24.05
N SER A 109 -8.79 21.93 -25.29
CA SER A 109 -9.40 21.26 -26.44
C SER A 109 -8.91 19.80 -26.46
N PRO A 110 -9.80 18.82 -26.67
CA PRO A 110 -9.38 17.44 -26.79
C PRO A 110 -8.49 17.32 -28.03
N LEU A 111 -7.21 17.01 -27.83
CA LEU A 111 -6.29 16.71 -28.91
C LEU A 111 -6.85 15.52 -29.71
N SER A 112 -7.16 15.81 -30.97
CA SER A 112 -7.48 14.82 -32.00
C SER A 112 -6.44 13.71 -32.04
N GLN A 113 -6.94 12.47 -31.94
CA GLN A 113 -6.66 11.35 -32.83
C GLN A 113 -5.25 11.33 -33.45
N TRP A 114 -4.33 10.60 -32.82
CA TRP A 114 -3.27 9.83 -33.47
C TRP A 114 -3.09 8.52 -32.71
#